data_AF-X1INA3-F1
#
_entry.id   AF-X1INA3-F1
#
_cell.length_a   1.000
_cell.length_b   1.000
_cell.length_c   1.000
_cell.angle_alpha   90.00
_cell.angle_beta   90.00
_cell.angle_gamma   90.00
#
_symmetry.space_group_name_H-M   'P 1'
#
loop_
_entity.id
_entity.type
_entity.pdbx_description
1 polymer ?
#
loop_
_entity_poly.entity_id
_entity_poly.type
_entity_poly.pdbx_seq_one_letter_code
_entity_poly.pdbx_strand_id
1 'polypeptide(L)'
;NHLYNKIGFSDEIMKFPFSINYIEGKWEEWDKIYFPYIELIENNLSKTNLENTKVYRNYNFAVKGDSFQRVIDLLKITKTDSHSETNNKSSEDINPYNYDITFIYCNRTSKPFKYMNLLKFVNEIKAFSEKFKNDKKNECHNITSQLILISQFGYDLG
;
A
#
# COMPACT_ATOMS: atom_id res chain seq x y z
N ASN A 1 -6.54 -18.53 -17.74
CA ASN A 1 -6.98 -17.17 -18.17
C ASN A 1 -6.77 -16.20 -17.02
N HIS A 2 -5.57 -15.66 -16.88
CA HIS A 2 -5.32 -14.59 -15.91
C HIS A 2 -5.96 -13.31 -16.45
N LEU A 3 -6.86 -12.71 -15.67
CA LEU A 3 -7.55 -11.46 -15.96
C LEU A 3 -6.55 -10.29 -15.98
N TYR A 4 -5.68 -10.22 -16.99
CA TYR A 4 -4.88 -9.05 -17.31
C TYR A 4 -5.69 -8.11 -18.19
N ASN A 5 -6.83 -7.65 -17.70
CA ASN A 5 -7.40 -6.44 -18.24
C ASN A 5 -6.63 -5.28 -17.64
N LYS A 6 -5.88 -4.59 -18.50
CA LYS A 6 -5.39 -3.22 -18.33
C LYS A 6 -6.31 -2.44 -17.41
N ILE A 7 -5.92 -2.27 -16.15
CA ILE A 7 -6.61 -1.32 -15.29
C ILE A 7 -5.79 -0.05 -15.28
N GLY A 8 -6.32 0.97 -15.95
CA GLY A 8 -5.83 2.34 -15.82
C GLY A 8 -6.13 2.82 -14.41
N PHE A 9 -5.17 2.68 -13.51
CA PHE A 9 -5.31 3.10 -12.11
C PHE A 9 -4.55 4.41 -11.90
N SER A 10 -5.27 5.52 -11.99
CA SER A 10 -4.70 6.86 -11.84
C SER A 10 -5.39 7.69 -10.75
N ASP A 11 -6.71 7.55 -10.56
CA ASP A 11 -7.44 8.75 -10.12
C ASP A 11 -7.60 8.92 -8.60
N GLU A 12 -7.21 7.95 -7.78
CA GLU A 12 -7.42 8.03 -6.32
C GLU A 12 -6.16 7.99 -5.46
N ILE A 13 -5.04 7.52 -6.00
CA ILE A 13 -3.79 7.36 -5.23
C ILE A 13 -2.71 8.22 -5.86
N MET A 14 -2.20 9.18 -5.10
CA MET A 14 -1.10 10.02 -5.55
C MET A 14 0.15 9.19 -5.88
N LYS A 15 0.91 9.62 -6.88
CA LYS A 15 2.27 9.11 -7.10
C LYS A 15 3.20 9.69 -6.03
N PHE A 16 3.93 8.82 -5.33
CA PHE A 16 4.83 9.18 -4.25
C PHE A 16 6.09 8.33 -4.31
N PRO A 17 7.27 8.94 -4.39
CA PRO A 17 8.50 8.19 -4.59
C PRO A 17 8.94 7.46 -3.32
N PHE A 18 8.78 6.14 -3.28
CA PHE A 18 9.46 5.25 -2.33
C PHE A 18 10.89 4.91 -2.79
N SER A 19 11.82 4.69 -1.85
CA SER A 19 13.23 4.41 -2.19
C SER A 19 13.50 2.94 -2.54
N ILE A 20 12.54 2.03 -2.36
CA ILE A 20 12.80 0.60 -2.53
C ILE A 20 12.65 0.17 -3.99
N ASN A 21 13.78 -0.05 -4.66
CA ASN A 21 13.83 -0.48 -6.06
C ASN A 21 14.82 -1.60 -6.34
N TYR A 22 15.47 -2.19 -5.33
CA TYR A 22 16.47 -3.22 -5.59
C TYR A 22 15.80 -4.60 -5.73
N ILE A 23 15.82 -5.10 -6.96
CA ILE A 23 15.39 -6.45 -7.31
C ILE A 23 16.63 -7.20 -7.82
N GLU A 24 16.86 -8.39 -7.28
CA GLU A 24 17.97 -9.25 -7.66
C GLU A 24 17.45 -10.46 -8.44
N GLY A 25 17.83 -10.61 -9.70
CA GLY A 25 17.31 -11.71 -10.52
C GLY A 25 16.05 -11.31 -11.30
N LYS A 26 15.37 -12.30 -11.88
CA LYS A 26 14.27 -12.05 -12.83
C LYS A 26 12.95 -11.86 -12.11
N TRP A 27 12.09 -11.00 -12.64
CA TRP A 27 10.76 -10.77 -12.07
C TRP A 27 9.94 -12.07 -11.98
N GLU A 28 10.03 -12.92 -13.00
CA GLU A 28 9.29 -14.18 -13.09
C GLU A 28 9.70 -15.21 -12.01
N GLU A 29 10.95 -15.14 -11.53
CA GLU A 29 11.43 -16.01 -10.45
C GLU A 29 10.81 -15.58 -9.12
N TRP A 30 10.82 -14.28 -8.83
CA TRP A 30 10.20 -13.74 -7.64
C TRP A 30 8.69 -13.85 -7.65
N ASP A 31 8.07 -13.71 -8.81
CA ASP A 31 6.63 -13.89 -8.96
C ASP A 31 6.24 -15.31 -8.54
N LYS A 32 6.96 -16.35 -8.98
CA LYS A 32 6.71 -17.73 -8.52
C LYS A 32 6.83 -17.90 -7.00
N ILE A 33 7.77 -17.20 -6.37
CA ILE A 33 8.00 -17.28 -4.92
C ILE A 33 6.91 -16.54 -4.15
N TYR A 34 6.61 -15.30 -4.54
CA TYR A 34 5.79 -14.38 -3.74
C TYR A 34 4.32 -14.38 -4.12
N PHE A 35 3.97 -14.73 -5.36
CA PHE A 35 2.59 -14.74 -5.82
C PHE A 35 1.65 -15.56 -4.93
N PRO A 36 2.00 -16.79 -4.46
CA PRO A 36 1.13 -17.54 -3.54
C PRO A 36 0.85 -16.80 -2.22
N TYR A 37 1.84 -16.07 -1.69
CA TYR A 37 1.66 -15.28 -0.47
C TYR A 37 0.80 -14.05 -0.71
N ILE A 38 0.98 -13.38 -1.86
CA ILE A 38 0.15 -12.24 -2.26
C ILE A 38 -1.30 -12.68 -2.44
N GLU A 39 -1.56 -13.80 -3.12
CA GLU A 39 -2.93 -14.34 -3.27
C GLU A 39 -3.56 -14.67 -1.92
N LEU A 40 -2.81 -15.32 -1.02
CA LEU A 40 -3.30 -15.64 0.31
C LEU A 40 -3.66 -14.38 1.11
N ILE A 41 -2.80 -13.38 1.09
CA ILE A 41 -3.03 -12.11 1.79
C ILE A 41 -4.22 -11.38 1.19
N GLU A 42 -4.29 -11.25 -0.13
CA GLU A 42 -5.41 -10.60 -0.80
C GLU A 42 -6.74 -11.30 -0.51
N ASN A 43 -6.78 -12.64 -0.55
CA ASN A 43 -7.97 -13.42 -0.26
C ASN A 43 -8.43 -13.24 1.20
N ASN A 44 -7.49 -13.07 2.14
CA ASN A 44 -7.83 -12.79 3.53
C ASN A 44 -8.25 -11.33 3.75
N LEU A 45 -7.65 -10.39 3.02
CA LEU A 45 -7.99 -8.98 3.07
C LEU A 45 -9.34 -8.67 2.42
N SER A 46 -9.75 -9.45 1.42
CA SER A 46 -11.00 -9.26 0.65
C SER A 46 -12.25 -9.81 1.34
N LYS A 47 -12.09 -10.51 2.47
CA LYS A 47 -13.23 -11.01 3.28
C LYS A 47 -13.97 -9.90 4.03
N THR A 48 -13.43 -8.67 4.04
CA THR A 48 -14.03 -7.51 4.72
C THR A 48 -14.54 -6.48 3.70
N ASN A 49 -15.81 -6.08 3.86
CA ASN A 49 -16.53 -4.97 3.21
C ASN A 49 -16.00 -4.51 1.83
N LEU A 50 -16.42 -5.23 0.77
CA LEU A 50 -15.96 -5.06 -0.61
C LEU A 50 -16.27 -3.68 -1.20
N GLU A 51 -17.39 -3.06 -0.83
CA GLU A 51 -17.83 -1.81 -1.47
C GLU A 51 -16.92 -0.61 -1.15
N ASN A 52 -16.30 -0.61 0.03
CA ASN A 52 -15.42 0.48 0.46
C ASN A 52 -13.93 0.12 0.43
N THR A 53 -13.59 -1.02 -0.18
CA THR A 53 -12.23 -1.53 -0.25
C THR A 53 -11.74 -1.53 -1.69
N LYS A 54 -10.56 -0.94 -1.92
CA LYS A 54 -9.84 -1.03 -3.18
C LYS A 54 -8.53 -1.74 -3.01
N VAL A 55 -8.23 -2.64 -3.93
CA VAL A 55 -7.01 -3.44 -3.93
C VAL A 55 -6.29 -3.22 -5.26
N TYR A 56 -4.99 -2.95 -5.19
CA TYR A 56 -4.13 -2.73 -6.34
C TYR A 56 -2.98 -3.73 -6.27
N ARG A 57 -2.82 -4.57 -7.29
CA ARG A 57 -1.64 -5.42 -7.46
C ARG A 57 -0.56 -4.67 -8.24
N ASN A 58 0.70 -4.85 -7.86
CA ASN A 58 1.88 -4.29 -8.52
C ASN A 58 1.74 -2.78 -8.78
N TYR A 59 1.26 -2.02 -7.79
CA TYR A 59 1.03 -0.60 -7.94
C TYR A 59 2.36 0.14 -8.09
N ASN A 60 2.56 0.75 -9.26
CA ASN A 60 3.77 1.49 -9.57
C ASN A 60 3.63 2.95 -9.14
N PHE A 61 4.44 3.35 -8.17
CA PHE A 61 4.51 4.71 -7.64
C PHE A 61 5.50 5.62 -8.39
N ALA A 62 6.17 5.13 -9.44
CA ALA A 62 7.07 5.94 -10.26
C ALA A 62 6.36 7.18 -10.83
N VAL A 63 7.02 8.32 -10.75
CA VAL A 63 6.59 9.56 -11.38
C VAL A 63 6.99 9.51 -12.85
N LYS A 64 6.26 10.23 -13.72
CA LYS A 64 6.59 10.30 -15.14
C LYS A 64 8.02 10.85 -15.33
N GLY A 65 8.88 10.06 -15.96
CA GLY A 65 10.29 10.40 -16.19
C GLY A 65 11.27 9.73 -15.22
N ASP A 66 10.79 9.02 -14.19
CA ASP A 66 11.66 8.17 -13.37
C ASP A 66 12.16 6.97 -14.18
N SER A 67 13.46 6.69 -14.09
CA SER A 67 14.09 5.50 -14.70
C SER A 67 13.88 4.22 -13.90
N PHE A 68 13.26 4.30 -12.72
CA PHE A 68 13.11 3.18 -11.79
C PHE A 68 11.65 2.90 -11.44
N GLN A 69 11.27 1.62 -11.44
CA GLN A 69 9.94 1.17 -11.03
C GLN A 69 9.89 1.04 -9.51
N ARG A 70 8.93 1.73 -8.87
CA ARG A 70 8.68 1.69 -7.41
C ARG A 70 7.40 0.92 -7.14
N VAL A 71 7.52 -0.40 -7.19
CA VAL A 71 6.36 -1.30 -7.19
C VAL A 71 6.07 -1.80 -5.78
N ILE A 72 4.84 -1.58 -5.33
CA ILE A 72 4.25 -2.26 -4.18
C ILE A 72 3.45 -3.44 -4.70
N ASP A 73 3.72 -4.63 -4.18
CA ASP A 73 3.12 -5.89 -4.63
C ASP A 73 1.61 -5.90 -4.51
N LEU A 74 1.12 -5.44 -3.35
CA LEU A 74 -0.30 -5.32 -3.09
C LEU A 74 -0.54 -4.08 -2.22
N LEU A 75 -1.49 -3.26 -2.63
CA LEU A 75 -1.90 -2.07 -1.90
C LEU A 75 -3.40 -2.18 -1.65
N LYS A 76 -3.81 -2.15 -0.39
CA LYS A 76 -5.23 -2.09 0.00
C LYS A 76 -5.52 -0.70 0.55
N ILE A 77 -6.61 -0.09 0.12
CA ILE A 77 -7.19 1.09 0.74
C ILE A 77 -8.61 0.74 1.14
N THR A 78 -8.92 0.92 2.42
CA THR A 78 -10.27 0.77 2.95
C THR A 78 -10.74 2.14 3.41
N LYS A 79 -11.93 2.53 2.98
CA LYS A 79 -12.63 3.74 3.42
C LYS A 79 -13.72 3.33 4.39
N THR A 80 -13.81 3.97 5.55
CA THR A 80 -14.88 3.70 6.52
C THR A 80 -15.45 4.99 7.05
N ASP A 81 -16.75 5.03 7.27
CA ASP A 81 -17.40 6.19 7.89
C ASP A 81 -16.87 6.42 9.30
N SER A 82 -16.53 7.67 9.63
CA SER A 82 -16.06 8.07 10.95
C SER A 82 -17.19 8.08 12.00
N HIS A 83 -18.45 8.01 11.56
CA HIS A 83 -19.65 8.10 12.40
C HIS A 83 -20.47 6.80 12.41
N SER A 84 -19.94 5.74 13.01
CA SER A 84 -20.76 4.57 13.35
C SER A 84 -21.41 4.63 14.74
N GLU A 85 -21.16 5.65 15.56
CA GLU A 85 -21.84 5.78 16.86
C GLU A 85 -22.22 7.22 17.21
N THR A 86 -23.47 7.36 17.65
CA THR A 86 -24.15 8.48 18.34
C THR A 86 -24.68 9.69 17.55
N ASN A 87 -26.02 9.79 17.61
CA ASN A 87 -26.85 10.95 17.30
C ASN A 87 -26.42 12.23 18.05
N ASN A 88 -26.67 13.37 17.39
CA ASN A 88 -26.84 14.73 17.92
C ASN A 88 -25.60 15.48 18.43
N LYS A 89 -24.96 16.27 17.55
CA LYS A 89 -24.98 17.75 17.51
C LYS A 89 -23.76 18.33 16.78
N SER A 90 -23.98 19.56 16.31
CA SER A 90 -23.05 20.58 15.79
C SER A 90 -22.40 20.32 14.44
N SER A 91 -22.89 21.11 13.49
CA SER A 91 -22.25 21.57 12.27
C SER A 91 -20.87 22.17 12.53
N GLU A 92 -19.82 21.40 12.30
CA GLU A 92 -18.52 21.86 11.84
C GLU A 92 -18.06 20.86 10.76
N ASP A 93 -17.20 21.28 9.83
CA ASP A 93 -16.71 20.47 8.70
C ASP A 93 -15.94 19.22 9.17
N ILE A 94 -16.65 18.22 9.68
CA ILE A 94 -16.07 16.98 10.15
C ILE A 94 -15.90 16.10 8.93
N ASN A 95 -14.64 15.93 8.53
CA ASN A 95 -14.26 14.98 7.50
C ASN A 95 -14.91 13.61 7.79
N PRO A 96 -15.73 13.06 6.87
CA PRO A 96 -16.61 11.94 7.19
C PRO A 96 -15.94 10.56 7.15
N TYR A 97 -14.68 10.44 6.73
CA TYR A 97 -14.08 9.13 6.47
C TYR A 97 -12.72 8.91 7.15
N ASN A 98 -12.54 7.70 7.65
CA ASN A 98 -11.25 7.14 7.99
C ASN A 98 -10.71 6.30 6.82
N TYR A 99 -9.39 6.33 6.64
CA TYR A 99 -8.69 5.55 5.62
C TYR A 99 -7.72 4.58 6.27
N ASP A 100 -7.83 3.29 5.94
CA ASP A 100 -6.84 2.29 6.30
C ASP A 100 -6.08 1.85 5.05
N ILE A 101 -4.78 2.14 5.01
CA ILE A 101 -3.90 1.86 3.88
C ILE A 101 -2.91 0.75 4.26
N THR A 102 -2.97 -0.36 3.55
CA THR A 102 -2.06 -1.51 3.75
C THR A 102 -1.13 -1.62 2.57
N PHE A 103 0.16 -1.50 2.84
CA PHE A 103 1.23 -1.75 1.88
C PHE A 103 1.75 -3.17 2.10
N ILE A 104 1.75 -3.99 1.07
CA ILE A 104 2.41 -5.30 1.08
C ILE A 104 3.59 -5.21 0.12
N TYR A 105 4.78 -5.45 0.64
CA TYR A 105 6.01 -5.41 -0.14
C TYR A 105 6.80 -6.72 0.03
N CYS A 106 7.20 -7.31 -1.08
CA CYS A 106 8.04 -8.50 -1.12
C CYS A 106 9.50 -8.13 -1.37
N ASN A 107 10.38 -8.53 -0.45
CA ASN A 107 11.83 -8.39 -0.58
C ASN A 107 12.36 -9.30 -1.69
N ARG A 108 12.52 -8.75 -2.88
CA ARG A 108 13.03 -9.48 -4.06
C ARG A 108 14.55 -9.47 -4.13
N THR A 109 15.20 -9.83 -3.03
CA THR A 109 16.65 -9.92 -2.96
C THR A 109 17.04 -11.26 -2.36
N SER A 110 18.21 -11.78 -2.73
CA SER A 110 18.75 -13.01 -2.14
C SER A 110 19.31 -12.79 -0.72
N LYS A 111 19.11 -11.60 -0.16
CA LYS A 111 19.65 -11.17 1.13
C LYS A 111 18.52 -10.84 2.10
N PRO A 112 18.76 -10.98 3.41
CA PRO A 112 17.82 -10.51 4.42
C PRO A 112 17.51 -9.02 4.22
N PHE A 113 16.28 -8.63 4.53
CA PHE A 113 15.90 -7.23 4.43
C PHE A 113 16.52 -6.44 5.59
N LYS A 114 17.35 -5.46 5.26
CA LYS A 114 18.08 -4.66 6.25
C LYS A 114 17.13 -3.81 7.07
N TYR A 115 17.30 -3.82 8.39
CA TYR A 115 16.51 -3.00 9.32
C TYR A 115 16.54 -1.50 8.98
N MET A 116 17.70 -0.97 8.57
CA MET A 116 17.80 0.43 8.15
C MET A 116 16.95 0.75 6.92
N ASN A 117 16.78 -0.20 5.99
CA ASN A 117 15.88 -0.02 4.85
C ASN A 117 14.42 -0.09 5.29
N LEU A 118 14.09 -0.91 6.30
CA LEU A 118 12.75 -0.96 6.91
C LEU A 118 12.38 0.38 7.54
N LEU A 119 13.28 0.94 8.37
CA LEU A 119 13.04 2.25 8.99
C LEU A 119 12.85 3.36 7.95
N LYS A 120 13.67 3.38 6.91
CA LYS A 120 13.49 4.32 5.78
C LYS A 120 12.12 4.16 5.14
N PHE A 121 11.71 2.92 4.87
CA PHE A 121 10.45 2.67 4.20
C PHE A 121 9.23 3.00 5.07
N VAL A 122 9.29 2.72 6.37
CA VAL A 122 8.26 3.14 7.33
C VAL A 122 8.12 4.66 7.36
N ASN A 123 9.24 5.39 7.34
CA ASN A 123 9.23 6.85 7.27
C ASN A 123 8.63 7.38 5.96
N GLU A 124 8.91 6.72 4.84
CA GLU A 124 8.31 7.07 3.55
C GLU A 124 6.79 6.78 3.52
N ILE A 125 6.33 5.68 4.11
CA ILE A 125 4.91 5.37 4.26
C ILE A 125 4.22 6.41 5.13
N LYS A 126 4.88 6.87 6.21
CA LYS A 126 4.36 7.95 7.04
C LYS A 126 4.21 9.25 6.25
N ALA A 127 5.26 9.65 5.52
CA ALA A 127 5.22 10.84 4.67
C ALA A 127 4.17 10.74 3.55
N PHE A 128 4.02 9.55 2.95
CA PHE A 128 2.93 9.26 2.02
C PHE A 128 1.56 9.49 2.67
N SER A 129 1.36 8.97 3.89
CA SER A 129 0.07 9.04 4.59
C SER A 129 -0.30 10.48 4.95
N GLU A 130 0.66 11.26 5.41
CA GLU A 130 0.47 12.69 5.71
C GLU A 130 0.07 13.46 4.45
N LYS A 131 0.76 13.23 3.33
CA LYS A 131 0.43 13.90 2.08
C LYS A 131 -0.88 13.40 1.47
N PHE A 132 -1.21 12.11 1.56
CA PHE A 132 -2.51 11.58 1.16
C PHE A 132 -3.65 12.23 1.96
N LYS A 133 -3.48 12.38 3.29
CA LYS A 133 -4.43 13.08 4.15
C LYS A 133 -4.62 14.53 3.71
N ASN A 134 -3.54 15.23 3.36
CA ASN A 134 -3.60 16.61 2.88
C ASN A 134 -4.32 16.73 1.53
N ASP A 135 -4.07 15.81 0.59
CA ASP A 135 -4.76 15.78 -0.70
C ASP A 135 -6.27 15.48 -0.52
N LYS A 136 -6.62 14.71 0.51
CA LYS A 136 -7.99 14.36 0.89
C LYS A 136 -8.54 15.18 2.06
N LYS A 137 -8.00 16.38 2.30
CA LYS A 137 -8.29 17.17 3.52
C LYS A 137 -9.76 17.51 3.76
N ASN A 138 -10.60 17.49 2.73
CA ASN A 138 -12.04 17.78 2.82
C ASN A 138 -12.89 16.52 3.08
N GLU A 139 -12.28 15.32 3.06
CA GLU A 139 -12.99 14.06 3.27
C GLU A 139 -12.33 13.13 4.31
N CYS A 140 -11.03 13.31 4.61
CA CYS A 140 -10.23 12.43 5.46
C CYS A 140 -10.10 12.92 6.92
N HIS A 141 -10.73 12.21 7.85
CA HIS A 141 -10.60 12.44 9.29
C HIS A 141 -9.28 11.89 9.82
N ASN A 142 -9.09 10.59 9.62
CA ASN A 142 -7.92 9.86 10.06
C ASN A 142 -7.37 8.94 8.98
N ILE A 143 -6.08 8.65 9.08
CA ILE A 143 -5.38 7.69 8.25
C ILE A 143 -4.58 6.73 9.13
N THR A 144 -4.83 5.43 8.96
CA THR A 144 -3.98 4.38 9.50
C THR A 144 -3.22 3.77 8.34
N SER A 145 -1.90 3.68 8.46
CA SER A 145 -1.08 3.02 7.46
C SER A 145 -0.28 1.90 8.07
N GLN A 146 -0.26 0.77 7.39
CA GLN A 146 0.48 -0.41 7.81
C GLN A 146 1.34 -0.97 6.68
N LEU A 147 2.48 -1.52 7.05
CA LEU A 147 3.39 -2.21 6.16
C LEU A 147 3.46 -3.69 6.53
N ILE A 148 3.16 -4.55 5.57
CA ILE A 148 3.44 -5.99 5.62
C ILE A 148 4.63 -6.24 4.72
N LEU A 149 5.76 -6.58 5.33
CA LEU A 149 6.99 -6.90 4.62
C LEU A 149 7.16 -8.42 4.54
N ILE A 150 7.23 -8.98 3.34
CA ILE A 150 7.45 -10.41 3.11
C ILE A 150 8.89 -10.61 2.67
N SER A 151 9.65 -11.46 3.35
CA SER A 151 11.05 -11.73 3.02
C SER A 151 11.35 -13.21 3.22
N GLN A 152 11.79 -13.89 2.15
CA GLN A 152 12.21 -15.29 2.24
C GLN A 152 13.42 -15.49 3.16
N PHE A 153 14.31 -14.49 3.23
CA PHE A 153 15.57 -14.56 3.97
C PHE A 153 15.51 -13.83 5.32
N GLY A 154 14.30 -13.47 5.79
CA GLY A 154 14.11 -12.78 7.07
C GLY A 154 14.64 -11.34 7.07
N TYR A 155 15.03 -10.89 8.27
CA TYR A 155 15.45 -9.52 8.56
C TYR A 155 16.83 -9.51 9.20
N ASP A 156 17.65 -8.56 8.79
CA ASP A 156 18.97 -8.30 9.38
C ASP A 156 18.88 -7.06 10.26
N LEU A 157 19.13 -7.26 11.56
CA LEU A 157 19.03 -6.24 12.61
C LEU A 157 20.34 -5.47 12.84
N GLY A 158 21.46 -5.90 12.24
CA GLY A 158 22.78 -5.29 12.46
C GLY A 158 23.93 -6.21 12.09
#